data_AF-A0A485LGA4-F1
#
_entry.id   AF-A0A485LGA4-F1
#
_cell.length_a   1.000
_cell.length_b   1.000
_cell.length_c   1.000
_cell.angle_alpha   90.00
_cell.angle_beta   90.00
_cell.angle_gamma   90.00
#
_symmetry.space_group_name_H-M   'P 1'
#
loop_
_entity.id
_entity.type
_entity.pdbx_description
1 polymer ?
#
loop_
_entity_poly.entity_id
_entity_poly.type
_entity_poly.pdbx_seq_one_letter_code
_entity_poly.pdbx_strand_id
1 'polypeptide(L)'
;MYRKDVPRIVSFVLGAWIIGVPTAYFLGLRWHLGLLGIWIGMALGYIVTASIAIYAVIISKWSDEAAKAVERSKATPGETEATEATKLV
;
A
#
# COMPACT_ATOMS: atom_id res chain seq x y z
N MET A 1 2.61 13.80 12.47
CA MET A 1 2.18 13.84 11.05
C MET A 1 2.51 12.48 10.40
N TYR A 2 1.73 11.42 10.69
CA TYR A 2 1.95 10.07 10.11
C TYR A 2 1.04 9.92 8.88
N ARG A 3 1.63 9.92 7.68
CA ARG A 3 0.92 9.78 6.41
C ARG A 3 0.50 8.31 6.24
N LYS A 4 -0.82 8.07 6.20
CA LYS A 4 -1.44 6.73 6.18
C LYS A 4 -1.09 5.90 4.93
N ASP A 5 -0.46 6.52 3.95
CA ASP A 5 -0.06 5.95 2.67
C ASP A 5 1.39 5.42 2.64
N VAL A 6 2.21 5.75 3.65
CA VAL A 6 3.59 5.26 3.81
C VAL A 6 3.70 3.73 3.79
N PRO A 7 2.81 2.95 4.45
CA PRO A 7 2.95 1.50 4.52
C PRO A 7 2.86 0.81 3.16
N ARG A 8 2.04 1.33 2.22
CA ARG A 8 1.88 0.73 0.89
C ARG A 8 3.11 0.93 0.00
N ILE A 9 3.68 2.13 0.04
CA ILE A 9 4.85 2.49 -0.78
C ILE A 9 6.06 1.70 -0.30
N VAL A 10 6.23 1.57 1.02
CA VAL A 10 7.34 0.79 1.61
C VAL A 10 7.26 -0.67 1.16
N SER A 11 6.09 -1.31 1.24
CA SER A 11 5.91 -2.70 0.78
C SER A 11 6.26 -2.88 -0.69
N PHE A 12 5.86 -1.93 -1.55
CA PHE A 12 6.17 -1.95 -2.97
C PHE A 12 7.66 -1.79 -3.24
N VAL A 13 8.32 -0.84 -2.58
CA VAL A 13 9.77 -0.60 -2.76
C VAL A 13 10.57 -1.82 -2.33
N LEU A 14 10.23 -2.44 -1.19
CA LEU A 14 10.89 -3.66 -0.72
C LEU A 14 10.73 -4.82 -1.71
N GLY A 15 9.50 -5.09 -2.16
CA GLY A 15 9.24 -6.19 -3.08
C GLY A 15 9.87 -5.99 -4.47
N ALA A 16 9.77 -4.78 -5.03
CA ALA A 16 10.28 -4.49 -6.37
C ALA A 16 11.81 -4.36 -6.38
N TRP A 17 12.40 -3.58 -5.47
CA TRP A 17 13.81 -3.22 -5.54
C TRP A 17 14.74 -4.17 -4.80
N ILE A 18 14.33 -4.74 -3.67
CA ILE A 18 15.19 -5.65 -2.90
C ILE A 18 15.08 -7.08 -3.42
N ILE A 19 13.92 -7.47 -3.93
CA ILE A 19 13.68 -8.86 -4.35
C ILE A 19 13.50 -8.96 -5.86
N GLY A 20 12.60 -8.18 -6.46
CA GLY A 20 12.29 -8.27 -7.88
C GLY A 20 13.48 -8.01 -8.80
N VAL A 21 14.14 -6.85 -8.64
CA VAL A 21 15.28 -6.44 -9.48
C VAL A 21 16.49 -7.37 -9.33
N PRO A 22 16.94 -7.75 -8.12
CA PRO A 22 18.06 -8.68 -7.99
C PRO A 22 17.74 -10.08 -8.54
N THR A 23 16.52 -10.57 -8.33
CA THR A 23 16.08 -11.86 -8.88
C THR A 23 16.05 -11.82 -10.42
N ALA A 24 15.49 -10.75 -11.01
CA ALA A 24 15.47 -10.56 -12.45
C ALA A 24 16.89 -10.53 -13.06
N TYR A 25 17.83 -9.86 -12.39
CA TYR A 25 19.24 -9.84 -12.80
C TYR A 25 19.88 -11.23 -12.72
N PHE A 26 19.68 -11.94 -11.61
CA PHE A 26 20.29 -13.26 -11.40
C PHE A 26 19.73 -14.30 -12.37
N LEU A 27 18.41 -14.37 -12.54
CA LEU A 27 17.81 -15.34 -13.47
C LEU A 27 18.04 -14.95 -14.92
N GLY A 28 17.94 -13.65 -15.25
CA GLY A 28 18.08 -13.15 -16.62
C GLY A 28 19.52 -13.26 -17.14
N LEU A 29 20.50 -12.76 -16.38
CA LEU A 29 21.90 -12.72 -16.81
C LEU A 29 22.70 -13.92 -16.34
N ARG A 30 22.66 -14.27 -15.04
CA ARG A 30 23.55 -15.30 -14.48
C ARG A 30 23.15 -16.70 -14.90
N TRP A 31 21.86 -16.93 -15.09
CA TRP A 31 21.31 -18.22 -15.49
C TRP A 31 20.99 -18.31 -16.99
N HIS A 32 21.21 -17.23 -17.74
CA HIS A 32 20.95 -17.12 -19.19
C HIS A 32 19.50 -17.40 -19.61
N LEU A 33 18.52 -17.24 -18.71
CA LEU A 33 17.10 -17.31 -19.09
C LEU A 33 16.66 -16.06 -19.89
N GLY A 34 17.52 -15.04 -20.01
CA GLY A 34 17.27 -13.85 -20.82
C GLY A 34 16.00 -13.11 -20.38
N LEU A 35 15.10 -12.85 -21.33
CA LEU A 35 13.84 -12.17 -21.06
C LEU A 35 12.95 -12.93 -20.07
N LEU A 36 12.94 -14.26 -20.13
CA LEU A 36 12.11 -15.09 -19.25
C LEU A 36 12.54 -14.96 -17.78
N GLY A 37 13.84 -14.79 -17.53
CA GLY A 37 14.36 -14.51 -16.19
C GLY A 37 13.86 -13.18 -15.62
N ILE A 38 13.69 -12.16 -16.48
CA ILE A 38 13.13 -10.86 -16.08
C ILE A 38 11.65 -11.01 -15.71
N TRP A 39 10.88 -11.74 -16.50
CA TRP A 39 9.45 -12.01 -16.20
C TRP A 39 9.27 -12.74 -14.87
N ILE A 40 10.10 -13.76 -14.59
CA ILE A 40 10.06 -14.48 -13.32
C ILE A 40 10.45 -13.55 -12.16
N GLY A 41 11.49 -12.73 -12.32
CA GLY A 41 11.91 -11.78 -11.30
C GLY A 41 10.80 -10.75 -10.98
N MET A 42 10.11 -10.23 -12.00
CA MET A 42 8.97 -9.33 -11.80
C MET A 42 7.80 -10.03 -11.09
N ALA A 43 7.45 -11.25 -11.52
CA ALA A 43 6.38 -12.02 -10.89
C ALA A 43 6.70 -12.27 -9.40
N LEU A 44 7.94 -12.61 -9.07
CA LEU A 44 8.35 -12.82 -7.68
C LEU A 44 8.26 -11.53 -6.85
N GLY A 45 8.69 -10.39 -7.40
CA GLY A 45 8.56 -9.09 -6.72
C GLY A 45 7.10 -8.73 -6.40
N TYR A 46 6.18 -9.03 -7.33
CA TYR A 46 4.74 -8.84 -7.09
C TYR A 46 4.19 -9.80 -6.05
N ILE A 47 4.58 -11.08 -6.08
CA ILE A 47 4.16 -12.06 -5.08
C ILE A 47 4.56 -11.57 -3.68
N VAL A 48 5.81 -11.13 -3.49
CA VAL A 48 6.25 -10.65 -2.17
C VAL A 48 5.51 -9.38 -1.75
N THR A 49 5.32 -8.42 -2.65
CA THR A 49 4.55 -7.20 -2.37
C THR A 49 3.11 -7.55 -1.95
N ALA A 50 2.48 -8.47 -2.67
CA ALA A 50 1.13 -8.94 -2.38
C ALA A 50 1.06 -9.69 -1.03
N SER A 51 2.02 -10.58 -0.74
CA SER A 51 2.09 -11.28 0.53
C SER A 51 2.21 -10.33 1.72
N ILE A 52 3.05 -9.29 1.62
CA ILE A 52 3.19 -8.27 2.66
C ILE A 52 1.87 -7.49 2.84
N ALA A 53 1.22 -7.10 1.73
CA ALA A 53 -0.05 -6.40 1.78
C ALA A 53 -1.17 -7.26 2.40
N ILE A 54 -1.25 -8.54 2.02
CA ILE A 54 -2.21 -9.50 2.57
C ILE A 54 -1.94 -9.72 4.06
N TYR A 55 -0.68 -9.87 4.46
CA TYR A 55 -0.32 -9.99 5.87
C TYR A 55 -0.78 -8.77 6.68
N ALA A 56 -0.56 -7.56 6.14
CA ALA A 56 -1.03 -6.32 6.76
C ALA A 56 -2.56 -6.27 6.89
N VAL A 57 -3.29 -6.76 5.88
CA VAL A 57 -4.77 -6.86 5.90
C VAL A 57 -5.24 -7.82 6.99
N ILE A 58 -4.60 -8.98 7.15
CA ILE A 58 -5.01 -10.01 8.11
C ILE A 58 -4.81 -9.56 9.56
N ILE A 59 -3.70 -8.87 9.86
CA ILE A 59 -3.41 -8.38 11.22
C ILE A 59 -4.16 -7.10 11.58
N SER A 60 -4.71 -6.39 10.59
CA SER A 60 -5.41 -5.13 10.82
C SER A 60 -6.68 -5.34 11.66
N LYS A 61 -6.86 -4.53 12.72
CA LYS A 61 -8.06 -4.53 13.55
C LYS A 61 -9.23 -3.86 12.81
N TRP A 62 -9.95 -4.64 12.02
CA TRP A 62 -11.07 -4.18 11.21
C TRP A 62 -12.22 -3.57 12.04
N SER A 63 -12.41 -4.02 13.29
CA SER A 63 -13.41 -3.47 14.20
C SER A 63 -13.18 -1.97 14.48
N ASP A 64 -11.92 -1.61 14.74
CA ASP A 64 -11.55 -0.25 15.11
C ASP A 64 -11.59 0.67 13.89
N GLU A 65 -11.14 0.18 12.72
CA GLU A 65 -11.21 0.96 11.48
C GLU A 65 -12.66 1.13 10.99
N ALA A 66 -13.54 0.14 11.21
CA ALA A 66 -14.97 0.26 10.93
C ALA A 66 -15.64 1.29 11.84
N ALA A 67 -15.35 1.29 13.15
CA ALA A 67 -15.84 2.30 14.08
C ALA A 67 -15.39 3.71 13.65
N LYS A 68 -14.12 3.85 13.24
CA LYS A 68 -13.55 5.10 12.74
C LYS A 68 -14.17 5.56 11.42
N ALA A 69 -14.58 4.63 10.55
CA ALA A 69 -15.30 4.94 9.32
C ALA A 69 -16.73 5.43 9.61
N VAL A 70 -17.41 4.84 10.60
CA VAL A 70 -18.74 5.28 11.06
C VAL A 70 -18.68 6.68 11.68
N GLU A 71 -17.64 7.00 12.45
CA GLU A 71 -17.41 8.37 12.94
C GLU A 71 -17.21 9.36 11.79
N ARG A 72 -16.45 8.98 10.75
CA ARG A 72 -16.28 9.80 9.54
C ARG A 72 -17.58 9.98 8.77
N SER A 73 -18.46 8.99 8.72
CA SER A 73 -19.75 9.12 8.02
C SER A 73 -20.78 9.96 8.78
N LYS A 74 -20.66 10.07 10.10
CA LYS A 74 -21.55 10.87 10.95
C LYS A 74 -21.22 12.36 10.93
N ALA A 75 -19.98 12.73 10.61
CA ALA A 75 -19.61 14.11 10.32
C ALA A 75 -20.31 14.55 9.02
N THR A 76 -21.50 15.10 9.17
CA THR A 76 -22.33 15.59 8.07
C THR A 76 -21.66 16.85 7.48
N PRO A 77 -21.61 17.02 6.14
CA PRO A 77 -20.98 18.17 5.48
C PRO A 77 -21.51 19.54 5.93
N GLY A 78 -22.71 19.60 6.53
CA GLY A 78 -23.40 20.83 6.88
C GLY A 78 -22.92 21.57 8.13
N GLU A 79 -22.10 20.96 8.99
CA GLU A 79 -21.68 21.61 10.25
C GLU A 79 -20.37 22.41 10.10
N THR A 80 -19.50 22.03 9.17
CA THR A 80 -18.29 22.79 8.86
C THR A 80 -18.62 24.07 8.08
N GLU A 81 -19.57 24.04 7.14
CA GLU A 81 -20.03 25.24 6.42
C GLU A 81 -20.86 26.19 7.30
N ALA A 82 -21.72 25.70 8.19
CA ALA A 82 -22.53 26.55 9.08
C ALA A 82 -21.69 27.26 10.17
N THR A 83 -20.61 26.61 10.62
CA THR A 83 -19.71 27.19 11.64
C THR A 83 -18.73 28.22 11.04
N GLU A 84 -18.32 28.07 9.77
CA GLU A 84 -17.58 29.12 9.06
C GLU A 84 -18.48 30.29 8.64
N ALA A 85 -19.71 30.05 8.16
CA ALA A 85 -20.64 31.11 7.76
C ALA A 85 -21.10 31.98 8.94
N THR A 86 -21.26 31.41 10.14
CA THR A 86 -21.66 32.17 11.35
C THR A 86 -20.51 33.00 11.93
N LYS A 87 -19.25 32.69 11.59
CA LYS A 87 -18.07 33.43 12.05
C LYS A 87 -17.73 34.65 11.19
N LEU A 88 -18.39 34.78 10.04
CA LEU A 88 -18.20 35.86 9.06
C LEU A 88 -19.37 36.87 9.06
N VAL A 89 -20.31 36.77 10.00
CA VAL A 89 -21.37 37.76 10.24
C VAL A 89 -21.08 38.55 11.51
#